data_AF-A0A0U1MKU7-F1
#
_entry.id   AF-A0A0U1MKU7-F1
#
_cell.length_a   1.000
_cell.length_b   1.000
_cell.length_c   1.000
_cell.angle_alpha   90.00
_cell.angle_beta   90.00
_cell.angle_gamma   90.00
#
_symmetry.space_group_name_H-M   'P 1'
#
loop_
_entity.id
_entity.type
_entity.pdbx_description
1 polymer ?
#
loop_
_entity_poly.entity_id
_entity_poly.type
_entity_poly.pdbx_seq_one_letter_code
_entity_poly.pdbx_strand_id
1 'polypeptide(L)'
;MARITKETKTVSDGYSREDRETTLNYDYENKEWIAYSSVPTHITRMTKLYGDDVEVLERLESGTAVLVRAKLPISAIGFRKLMSEERRQELSERAKRAFGH
;
A
#
# COMPACT_ATOMS: atom_id res chain seq x y z
N MET A 1 -3.12 -10.87 10.45
CA MET A 1 -3.74 -11.27 9.16
C MET A 1 -4.69 -10.15 8.75
N ALA A 2 -5.07 -9.96 7.49
CA ALA A 2 -6.06 -8.91 7.19
C ALA A 2 -7.41 -9.20 7.89
N ARG A 3 -8.07 -8.17 8.40
CA ARG A 3 -9.35 -8.26 9.11
C ARG A 3 -10.50 -8.41 8.10
N ILE A 4 -11.34 -9.42 8.31
CA ILE A 4 -12.60 -9.62 7.58
C ILE A 4 -13.73 -9.01 8.43
N THR A 5 -14.61 -8.22 7.81
CA THR A 5 -15.73 -7.58 8.49
C THR A 5 -17.06 -8.09 7.93
N LYS A 6 -18.17 -7.75 8.59
CA LYS A 6 -19.52 -8.09 8.09
C LYS A 6 -19.84 -7.45 6.74
N GLU A 7 -19.07 -6.43 6.36
CA GLU A 7 -19.20 -5.69 5.12
C GLU A 7 -18.36 -6.29 3.97
N THR A 8 -17.53 -7.29 4.26
CA THR A 8 -16.72 -7.94 3.22
C THR A 8 -17.62 -8.66 2.21
N LYS A 9 -17.56 -8.22 0.95
CA LYS A 9 -18.30 -8.79 -0.16
C LYS A 9 -17.54 -9.93 -0.83
N THR A 10 -18.23 -11.03 -1.11
CA THR A 10 -17.71 -12.08 -1.98
C THR A 10 -18.03 -11.73 -3.44
N VAL A 11 -17.03 -11.78 -4.32
CA VAL A 11 -17.16 -11.50 -5.75
C VAL A 11 -16.66 -12.70 -6.57
N SER A 12 -17.16 -12.85 -7.80
CA SER A 12 -16.76 -13.95 -8.69
C SER A 12 -15.36 -13.78 -9.24
N ASP A 13 -14.99 -12.54 -9.56
CA ASP A 13 -13.76 -12.19 -10.28
C ASP A 13 -13.04 -11.03 -9.60
N GLY A 14 -11.73 -10.98 -9.80
CA GLY A 14 -10.91 -9.85 -9.38
C GLY A 14 -10.88 -8.76 -10.45
N TYR A 15 -10.27 -7.62 -10.09
CA TYR A 15 -10.11 -6.50 -11.00
C TYR A 15 -9.20 -6.86 -12.18
N SER A 16 -9.61 -6.42 -13.38
CA SER A 16 -8.83 -6.43 -14.61
C SER A 16 -7.50 -5.68 -14.43
N ARG A 17 -6.58 -5.77 -15.38
CA ARG A 17 -5.26 -5.11 -15.21
C ARG A 17 -5.39 -3.59 -15.23
N GLU A 18 -6.30 -3.10 -16.06
CA GLU A 18 -6.62 -1.71 -16.33
C GLU A 18 -7.45 -1.06 -15.21
N ASP A 19 -8.32 -1.83 -14.54
CA ASP A 19 -9.14 -1.34 -13.42
C ASP A 19 -8.42 -1.44 -12.06
N ARG A 20 -7.24 -2.06 -12.04
CA ARG A 20 -6.44 -2.13 -10.81
C ARG A 20 -5.88 -0.78 -10.47
N GLU A 21 -6.17 -0.34 -9.25
CA GLU A 21 -5.71 0.94 -8.75
C GLU A 21 -5.31 0.89 -7.28
N THR A 22 -4.59 1.92 -6.88
CA THR A 22 -4.32 2.22 -5.47
C THR A 22 -4.53 3.70 -5.27
N THR A 23 -5.42 4.04 -4.35
CA THR A 23 -5.75 5.42 -4.01
C THR A 23 -5.35 5.69 -2.56
N LEU A 24 -4.90 6.91 -2.32
CA LEU A 24 -4.57 7.42 -1.00
C LEU A 24 -5.38 8.69 -0.77
N ASN A 25 -6.28 8.66 0.20
CA ASN A 25 -7.10 9.80 0.57
C ASN A 25 -6.67 10.29 1.94
N TYR A 26 -6.37 11.59 2.05
CA TYR A 26 -6.07 12.19 3.34
C TYR A 26 -7.36 12.69 3.99
N ASP A 27 -7.71 12.12 5.13
CA ASP A 27 -8.79 12.61 5.97
C ASP A 27 -8.24 13.74 6.86
N TYR A 28 -8.59 14.98 6.52
CA TYR A 28 -8.12 16.15 7.27
C TYR A 28 -8.75 16.27 8.66
N GLU A 29 -9.95 15.75 8.88
CA GLU A 29 -10.64 15.81 10.17
C GLU A 29 -9.96 14.87 11.16
N ASN A 30 -9.75 13.62 10.76
CA ASN A 30 -9.15 12.58 11.60
C ASN A 30 -7.61 12.54 11.55
N LYS A 31 -6.96 13.33 10.68
CA LYS A 31 -5.50 13.39 10.49
C LYS A 31 -4.88 12.03 10.11
N GLU A 32 -5.58 11.26 9.28
CA GLU A 32 -5.15 9.93 8.86
C GLU A 32 -5.17 9.78 7.33
N TRP A 33 -4.37 8.83 6.84
CA TRP A 33 -4.43 8.43 5.43
C TRP A 33 -5.27 7.16 5.30
N ILE A 34 -6.22 7.17 4.38
CA ILE A 34 -7.00 5.99 4.03
C ILE A 34 -6.50 5.50 2.68
N ALA A 35 -5.96 4.29 2.66
CA ALA A 35 -5.48 3.63 1.47
C ALA A 35 -6.49 2.58 1.00
N TYR A 36 -6.84 2.62 -0.29
CA TYR A 36 -7.58 1.55 -0.96
C TYR A 36 -6.71 0.93 -2.03
N SER A 37 -6.77 -0.39 -2.18
CA SER A 37 -6.01 -1.06 -3.23
C SER A 37 -6.69 -2.32 -3.75
N SER A 38 -6.86 -2.38 -5.06
CA SER A 38 -7.15 -3.61 -5.82
C SER A 38 -5.90 -4.23 -6.46
N VAL A 39 -4.74 -3.55 -6.37
CA VAL A 39 -3.46 -4.04 -6.91
C VAL A 39 -2.91 -5.19 -6.04
N PRO A 40 -2.70 -6.41 -6.59
CA PRO A 40 -2.33 -7.59 -5.77
C PRO A 40 -1.01 -7.46 -5.00
N THR A 41 0.01 -6.84 -5.60
CA THR A 41 1.31 -6.64 -4.95
C THR A 41 1.22 -5.65 -3.79
N HIS A 42 0.36 -4.64 -3.91
CA HIS A 42 0.11 -3.67 -2.84
C HIS A 42 -0.74 -4.29 -1.73
N ILE A 43 -1.79 -5.06 -2.05
CA ILE A 43 -2.56 -5.83 -1.07
C ILE A 43 -1.65 -6.72 -0.23
N THR A 44 -0.77 -7.47 -0.89
CA THR A 44 0.21 -8.34 -0.22
C THR A 44 1.12 -7.54 0.71
N ARG A 45 1.66 -6.42 0.21
CA ARG A 45 2.57 -5.57 0.98
C ARG A 45 1.88 -4.91 2.18
N MET A 46 0.68 -4.35 1.98
CA MET A 46 -0.12 -3.74 3.04
C MET A 46 -0.46 -4.76 4.11
N THR A 47 -0.95 -5.95 3.72
CA THR A 47 -1.28 -7.03 4.65
C THR A 47 -0.06 -7.47 5.48
N LYS A 48 1.12 -7.53 4.86
CA LYS A 48 2.37 -7.87 5.55
C LYS A 48 2.82 -6.79 6.54
N LEU A 49 2.66 -5.52 6.19
CA LEU A 49 3.14 -4.39 7.00
C LEU A 49 2.17 -4.02 8.13
N TYR A 50 0.88 -4.05 7.86
CA TYR A 50 -0.15 -3.49 8.74
C TYR A 50 -1.09 -4.56 9.31
N GLY A 51 -1.03 -5.80 8.82
CA GLY A 51 -1.75 -6.93 9.42
C GLY A 51 -3.23 -6.66 9.61
N ASP A 52 -3.64 -6.61 10.89
CA ASP A 52 -5.04 -6.49 11.30
C ASP A 52 -5.63 -5.09 11.04
N ASP A 53 -4.79 -4.09 10.75
CA ASP A 53 -5.22 -2.74 10.33
C ASP A 53 -5.61 -2.66 8.85
N VAL A 54 -5.41 -3.76 8.11
CA VAL A 54 -5.92 -3.92 6.75
C VAL A 54 -7.27 -4.63 6.82
N GLU A 55 -8.30 -3.97 6.30
CA GLU A 55 -9.63 -4.52 6.13
C GLU A 55 -9.84 -5.02 4.72
N VAL A 56 -10.39 -6.23 4.60
CA VAL A 56 -10.79 -6.79 3.30
C VAL A 56 -12.20 -6.31 2.96
N LEU A 57 -12.34 -5.55 1.89
CA LEU A 57 -13.64 -5.07 1.40
C LEU A 57 -14.25 -6.06 0.41
N GLU A 58 -13.45 -6.63 -0.47
CA GLU A 58 -13.88 -7.64 -1.42
C GLU A 58 -12.90 -8.82 -1.46
N ARG A 59 -13.44 -10.02 -1.62
CA ARG A 59 -12.69 -11.27 -1.78
C ARG A 59 -13.34 -12.19 -2.79
N LEU A 60 -12.53 -13.04 -3.41
CA LEU A 60 -13.02 -14.15 -4.21
C LEU A 60 -13.68 -15.21 -3.32
N GLU A 61 -14.47 -16.09 -3.93
CA GLU A 61 -15.01 -17.28 -3.28
C GLU A 61 -13.91 -18.15 -2.65
N SER A 62 -12.73 -18.20 -3.29
CA SER A 62 -11.53 -18.88 -2.78
C SER A 62 -10.95 -18.27 -1.50
N GLY A 63 -11.41 -17.09 -1.09
CA GLY A 63 -10.91 -16.36 0.08
C GLY A 63 -9.82 -15.33 -0.23
N THR A 64 -9.32 -15.27 -1.47
CA THR A 64 -8.32 -14.28 -1.87
C THR A 64 -8.89 -12.87 -1.83
N ALA A 65 -8.28 -11.97 -1.06
CA ALA A 65 -8.64 -10.55 -1.05
C ALA A 65 -8.34 -9.88 -2.41
N VAL A 66 -9.31 -9.14 -2.94
CA VAL A 66 -9.19 -8.42 -4.22
C VAL A 66 -9.40 -6.91 -4.09
N LEU A 67 -9.95 -6.45 -2.97
CA LEU A 67 -9.97 -5.04 -2.58
C LEU A 67 -9.76 -4.93 -1.08
N VAL A 68 -8.82 -4.08 -0.67
CA VAL A 68 -8.57 -3.80 0.75
C VAL A 68 -8.61 -2.31 1.04
N ARG A 69 -8.90 -1.98 2.30
CA ARG A 69 -8.76 -0.66 2.91
C ARG A 69 -7.76 -0.75 4.05
N ALA A 70 -6.89 0.24 4.21
CA ALA A 70 -6.09 0.39 5.43
C ALA A 70 -6.09 1.83 5.90
N LYS A 71 -6.20 2.02 7.22
CA LYS A 71 -5.92 3.29 7.87
C LYS A 71 -4.44 3.35 8.19
N LEU A 72 -3.76 4.37 7.68
CA LEU A 72 -2.34 4.54 7.81
C LEU A 72 -2.05 5.79 8.68
N PRO A 73 -1.07 5.70 9.60
CA PRO A 73 -0.68 6.85 10.40
C PRO A 73 -0.07 7.94 9.51
N ILE A 74 -0.12 9.20 9.96
CA ILE A 74 0.39 10.36 9.21
C ILE A 74 1.87 10.21 8.78
N SER A 75 2.66 9.46 9.56
CA SER A 75 4.08 9.21 9.31
C SER A 75 4.35 8.17 8.20
N ALA A 76 3.34 7.39 7.79
CA ALA A 76 3.50 6.35 6.77
C ALA A 76 3.64 6.92 5.35
N ILE A 77 3.07 8.10 5.11
CA ILE A 77 3.06 8.77 3.80
C ILE A 77 3.74 10.13 3.94
N GLY A 78 4.68 10.40 3.05
CA GLY A 78 5.40 11.68 3.03
C GLY A 78 5.67 12.15 1.62
N PHE A 79 5.44 13.45 1.39
CA PHE A 79 5.85 14.12 0.17
C PHE A 79 7.37 14.29 0.21
N ARG A 80 8.05 13.70 -0.77
CA ARG A 80 9.51 13.83 -0.91
C ARG A 80 9.85 14.52 -2.22
N LYS A 81 10.78 15.47 -2.16
CA LYS A 81 11.40 16.03 -3.36
C LYS A 81 12.14 14.89 -4.06
N LEU A 82 11.78 14.62 -5.32
CA LEU A 82 12.50 13.65 -6.12
C LEU A 82 13.95 14.12 -6.26
N MET A 83 14.89 13.24 -5.91
CA MET A 83 16.31 13.51 -6.12
C MET A 83 16.62 13.43 -7.61
N SER A 84 17.47 14.34 -8.11
CA SER A 84 18.01 14.21 -9.46
C SER A 84 18.86 12.95 -9.57
N GLU A 85 18.99 12.42 -10.78
CA GLU A 85 19.78 11.22 -11.03
C GLU A 85 21.27 11.44 -10.67
N GLU A 86 21.80 12.62 -10.98
CA GLU A 86 23.16 13.04 -10.61
C GLU A 86 23.37 13.00 -9.09
N ARG A 87 22.42 13.53 -8.31
CA ARG A 87 22.50 13.53 -6.86
C ARG A 87 22.37 12.12 -6.29
N ARG A 88 21.55 11.27 -6.91
CA ARG A 88 21.41 9.85 -6.54
C ARG A 88 22.73 9.10 -6.78
N GLN A 89 23.39 9.33 -7.91
CA GLN A 89 24.69 8.73 -8.22
C GLN A 89 25.79 9.19 -7.27
N GLU A 90 25.88 10.48 -6.99
CA GLU A 90 26.85 11.04 -6.03
C GLU A 90 26.72 10.40 -4.64
N LEU A 91 25.49 10.25 -4.15
CA LEU A 91 25.21 9.58 -2.87
C LEU A 91 25.57 8.09 -2.90
N SER A 92 25.30 7.40 -4.01
CA SER A 92 25.66 5.99 -4.20
C SER A 92 27.17 5.79 -4.15
N GLU A 93 27.94 6.61 -4.89
CA GLU A 93 29.40 6.55 -4.90
C GLU A 93 29.99 6.91 -3.53
N ARG A 94 29.41 7.88 -2.82
CA ARG A 94 29.81 8.21 -1.46
C ARG A 94 29.56 7.06 -0.48
N ALA A 95 28.42 6.37 -0.60
CA ALA A 95 28.10 5.21 0.23
C ALA A 95 29.03 4.02 -0.05
N LYS A 96 29.34 3.73 -1.33
CA LYS A 96 30.33 2.71 -1.70
C LYS A 96 31.70 3.01 -1.11
N ARG A 97 32.16 4.27 -1.13
CA ARG A 97 33.43 4.67 -0.52
C ARG A 97 33.44 4.54 1.00
N ALA A 98 32.31 4.76 1.66
CA ALA A 98 32.20 4.74 3.12
C ALA A 98 31.97 3.33 3.70
N PHE A 99 31.29 2.44 2.96
CA PHE A 99 30.82 1.15 3.45
C PHE A 99 31.15 -0.04 2.54
N GLY A 100 31.81 0.18 1.41
CA GLY A 100 32.29 -0.89 0.54
C GLY A 100 33.57 -1.49 1.10
N HIS A 101 33.42 -2.59 1.85
CA HIS A 101 34.49 -3.56 2.10
C HIS A 101 34.64 -4.50 0.90
#